data_AF-A0A9D2DS20-F1
#
_entry.id   AF-A0A9D2DS20-F1
#
_cell.length_a   1.000
_cell.length_b   1.000
_cell.length_c   1.000
_cell.angle_alpha   90.00
_cell.angle_beta   90.00
_cell.angle_gamma   90.00
#
_symmetry.space_group_name_H-M   'P 1'
#
loop_
_entity.id
_entity.type
_entity.pdbx_description
1 polymer ?
#
loop_
_entity_poly.entity_id
_entity_poly.type
_entity_poly.pdbx_seq_one_letter_code
_entity_poly.pdbx_strand_id
1 'polypeptide(L)'
;MNELNISSILLKCRKEKGVTQEAVASYVGVSKASVSKWEKGVSYPDITLLPLLANYFQISIDELIGYRPQLEDQEIWRLYREFSEKFALRPFEEAVKETREYQRKYDACHPFLFALAQLYLNYSVNAPSKEQGEQLLAEAEHFCKRIQKESKDTLLKKDALSMEAFIHLLNKKPERALELLGTRIRAKLPSEQLMIQAHQMLGEKERAMRMLQGILYQNLVETMDYLGTYIDLSEEENKKEEGIQRLQDFLRIFSLKQLIPHKTMGIYLYFALFYAERKNKEKAVHWLEEFTELIEQEKEHFTIHGDFFFDRMEKALLEMGLGNQLPRSSEIIRREILPAVAENPAFYFLKEDPRYLNIIKRIKTALEKEAYGE
;
A
#
# COMPACT_ATOMS: atom_id res chain seq x y z
N MET A 1 -23.56 -18.03 7.11
CA MET A 1 -23.76 -17.47 5.76
C MET A 1 -24.19 -16.03 5.94
N ASN A 2 -23.47 -15.06 5.39
CA ASN A 2 -23.90 -13.67 5.44
C ASN A 2 -25.24 -13.54 4.72
N GLU A 3 -26.27 -13.04 5.41
CA GLU A 3 -27.59 -12.80 4.82
C GLU A 3 -27.49 -11.75 3.70
N LEU A 4 -28.20 -11.98 2.60
CA LEU A 4 -28.36 -10.98 1.55
C LEU A 4 -29.23 -9.85 2.12
N ASN A 5 -28.79 -8.60 1.98
CA ASN A 5 -29.46 -7.44 2.57
C ASN A 5 -30.75 -7.01 1.84
N ILE A 6 -31.32 -7.89 1.02
CA ILE A 6 -32.51 -7.63 0.19
C ILE A 6 -33.73 -7.18 0.98
N SER A 7 -33.89 -7.63 2.23
CA SER A 7 -35.01 -7.23 3.09
C SER A 7 -35.02 -5.72 3.35
N SER A 8 -33.87 -5.18 3.76
CA SER A 8 -33.68 -3.76 4.03
C SER A 8 -33.80 -2.89 2.77
N ILE A 9 -33.28 -3.39 1.65
CA ILE A 9 -33.31 -2.69 0.36
C ILE A 9 -34.73 -2.66 -0.19
N LEU A 10 -35.45 -3.79 -0.20
CA LEU A 10 -36.85 -3.84 -0.61
C LEU A 10 -37.72 -2.88 0.20
N LEU A 11 -37.56 -2.88 1.53
CA LEU A 11 -38.31 -1.98 2.40
C LEU A 11 -38.01 -0.51 2.10
N LYS A 12 -36.73 -0.18 1.87
CA LYS A 12 -36.28 1.17 1.51
C LYS A 12 -36.87 1.59 0.16
N CYS A 13 -36.68 0.81 -0.90
CA CYS A 13 -37.18 1.13 -2.24
C CYS A 13 -38.71 1.27 -2.26
N ARG A 14 -39.44 0.42 -1.50
CA ARG A 14 -40.89 0.53 -1.37
C ARG A 14 -41.31 1.86 -0.73
N LYS A 15 -40.64 2.27 0.35
CA LYS A 15 -40.92 3.54 1.05
C LYS A 15 -40.58 4.74 0.18
N GLU A 16 -39.44 4.73 -0.50
CA GLU A 16 -39.01 5.81 -1.40
C GLU A 16 -39.96 5.99 -2.58
N LYS A 17 -40.48 4.88 -3.12
CA LYS A 17 -41.47 4.89 -4.19
C LYS A 17 -42.90 5.19 -3.70
N GLY A 18 -43.13 5.22 -2.39
CA GLY A 18 -44.43 5.53 -1.79
C GLY A 18 -45.52 4.48 -2.02
N VAL A 19 -45.17 3.22 -2.27
CA VAL A 19 -46.12 2.15 -2.63
C VAL A 19 -46.40 1.19 -1.47
N THR A 20 -47.54 0.51 -1.50
CA THR A 20 -47.92 -0.48 -0.48
C THR A 20 -47.31 -1.86 -0.77
N GLN A 21 -47.26 -2.74 0.24
CA GLN A 21 -46.83 -4.13 0.02
C GLN A 21 -47.76 -4.85 -0.97
N GLU A 22 -49.06 -4.53 -0.95
CA GLU A 22 -50.04 -5.02 -1.91
C GLU A 22 -49.73 -4.59 -3.33
N ALA A 23 -49.32 -3.34 -3.55
CA ALA A 23 -48.99 -2.85 -4.89
C ALA A 23 -47.78 -3.59 -5.47
N VAL A 24 -46.75 -3.82 -4.65
CA VAL A 24 -45.58 -4.62 -5.05
C VAL A 24 -45.99 -6.07 -5.34
N ALA A 25 -46.79 -6.66 -4.44
CA ALA A 25 -47.24 -8.04 -4.55
C ALA A 25 -48.05 -8.29 -5.83
N SER A 26 -48.99 -7.39 -6.15
CA SER A 26 -49.78 -7.44 -7.37
C SER A 26 -48.93 -7.31 -8.63
N TYR A 27 -47.89 -6.46 -8.61
CA TYR A 27 -47.01 -6.29 -9.77
C TYR A 27 -46.18 -7.54 -10.06
N VAL A 28 -45.65 -8.19 -9.03
CA VAL A 28 -44.79 -9.38 -9.19
C VAL A 28 -45.56 -10.71 -9.12
N GLY A 29 -46.89 -10.68 -8.99
CA GLY A 29 -47.74 -11.88 -9.04
C GLY A 29 -47.68 -12.76 -7.79
N VAL A 30 -47.49 -12.16 -6.60
CA VAL A 30 -47.41 -12.90 -5.32
C VAL A 30 -48.41 -12.37 -4.30
N SER A 31 -48.50 -13.03 -3.14
CA SER A 31 -49.29 -12.54 -2.02
C SER A 31 -48.62 -11.37 -1.28
N LYS A 32 -49.41 -10.45 -0.71
CA LYS A 32 -48.90 -9.42 0.21
C LYS A 32 -48.07 -10.02 1.36
N ALA A 33 -48.49 -11.18 1.87
CA ALA A 33 -47.80 -11.89 2.94
C ALA A 33 -46.37 -12.30 2.52
N SER A 34 -46.16 -12.64 1.24
CA SER A 34 -44.83 -12.92 0.69
C SER A 34 -43.93 -11.69 0.77
N VAL A 35 -44.41 -10.53 0.29
CA VAL A 35 -43.67 -9.26 0.37
C VAL A 35 -43.36 -8.86 1.81
N SER A 36 -44.32 -9.04 2.73
CA SER A 36 -44.10 -8.78 4.16
C SER A 36 -43.02 -9.66 4.77
N LYS A 37 -42.95 -10.94 4.39
CA LYS A 37 -41.89 -11.85 4.84
C LYS A 37 -40.52 -11.45 4.28
N TRP A 38 -40.46 -11.01 3.02
CA TRP A 38 -39.23 -10.52 2.41
C TRP A 38 -38.69 -9.27 3.12
N GLU A 39 -39.53 -8.27 3.35
CA GLU A 39 -39.14 -7.03 4.04
C GLU A 39 -38.73 -7.28 5.51
N LYS A 40 -39.20 -8.35 6.13
CA LYS A 40 -38.85 -8.76 7.50
C LYS A 40 -37.64 -9.71 7.57
N GLY A 41 -37.06 -10.10 6.43
CA GLY A 41 -35.95 -11.07 6.39
C GLY A 41 -36.35 -12.51 6.72
N VAL A 42 -37.65 -12.83 6.75
CA VAL A 42 -38.14 -14.19 7.08
C VAL A 42 -37.94 -15.16 5.92
N SER A 43 -37.95 -14.66 4.69
CA SER A 43 -37.67 -15.43 3.47
C SER A 43 -37.14 -14.53 2.37
N TYR A 44 -36.56 -15.10 1.33
CA TYR A 44 -36.17 -14.35 0.13
C TYR A 44 -37.24 -14.42 -0.96
N PRO A 45 -37.33 -13.43 -1.86
CA PRO A 45 -38.01 -13.59 -3.13
C PRO A 45 -37.38 -14.75 -3.92
N ASP A 46 -38.20 -15.43 -4.72
CA ASP A 46 -37.67 -16.42 -5.66
C ASP A 46 -36.71 -15.72 -6.65
N ILE A 47 -35.63 -16.41 -7.06
CA ILE A 47 -34.62 -15.86 -7.97
C ILE A 47 -35.25 -15.35 -9.28
N THR A 48 -36.32 -15.99 -9.75
CA THR A 48 -37.07 -15.60 -10.95
C THR A 48 -37.83 -14.28 -10.80
N LEU A 49 -38.08 -13.82 -9.56
CA LEU A 49 -38.75 -12.56 -9.28
C LEU A 49 -37.79 -11.37 -9.17
N LEU A 50 -36.48 -11.61 -9.03
CA LEU A 50 -35.50 -10.54 -8.89
C LEU A 50 -35.47 -9.57 -10.09
N PRO A 51 -35.51 -10.03 -11.37
CA PRO A 51 -35.56 -9.11 -12.50
C PRO A 51 -36.81 -8.23 -12.50
N LEU A 52 -37.97 -8.78 -12.11
CA LEU A 52 -39.24 -8.06 -12.01
C LEU A 52 -39.20 -7.01 -10.89
N LEU A 53 -38.68 -7.37 -9.73
CA LEU A 53 -38.50 -6.46 -8.59
C LEU A 53 -37.50 -5.34 -8.93
N ALA A 54 -36.36 -5.68 -9.54
CA ALA A 54 -35.35 -4.72 -9.99
C ALA A 54 -35.94 -3.72 -10.99
N ASN A 55 -36.68 -4.20 -11.99
CA ASN A 55 -37.39 -3.35 -12.95
C ASN A 55 -38.46 -2.48 -12.29
N TYR A 56 -39.24 -3.04 -11.34
CA TYR A 56 -40.25 -2.29 -10.61
C TYR A 56 -39.66 -1.14 -9.82
N PHE A 57 -38.52 -1.33 -9.15
CA PHE A 57 -37.86 -0.30 -8.36
C PHE A 57 -36.85 0.55 -9.15
N GLN A 58 -36.62 0.25 -10.42
CA GLN A 58 -35.64 0.92 -11.30
C GLN A 58 -34.21 0.88 -10.74
N ILE A 59 -33.82 -0.27 -10.19
CA ILE A 59 -32.48 -0.55 -9.68
C ILE A 59 -31.91 -1.79 -10.38
N SER A 60 -30.60 -2.01 -10.28
CA SER A 60 -30.00 -3.26 -10.73
C SER A 60 -30.36 -4.44 -9.81
N ILE A 61 -30.22 -5.68 -10.30
CA ILE A 61 -30.38 -6.87 -9.45
C ILE A 61 -29.31 -6.89 -8.35
N ASP A 62 -28.08 -6.46 -8.65
CA ASP A 62 -26.99 -6.34 -7.69
C ASP A 62 -27.34 -5.39 -6.54
N GLU A 63 -27.89 -4.21 -6.86
CA GLU A 63 -28.41 -3.28 -5.86
C GLU A 63 -29.55 -3.90 -5.05
N LEU A 64 -30.50 -4.59 -5.70
CA LEU A 64 -31.64 -5.22 -5.04
C LEU A 64 -31.20 -6.26 -4.00
N ILE A 65 -30.23 -7.11 -4.32
CA ILE A 65 -29.73 -8.15 -3.41
C ILE A 65 -28.68 -7.61 -2.43
N GLY A 66 -28.27 -6.35 -2.57
CA GLY A 66 -27.22 -5.72 -1.76
C GLY A 66 -25.82 -6.26 -2.06
N TYR A 67 -25.60 -6.77 -3.27
CA TYR A 67 -24.32 -7.28 -3.71
C TYR A 67 -23.51 -6.16 -4.36
N ARG A 68 -22.33 -5.89 -3.80
CA ARG A 68 -21.36 -4.96 -4.37
C ARG A 68 -20.05 -5.71 -4.60
N PRO A 69 -19.80 -6.19 -5.84
CA PRO A 69 -18.58 -6.94 -6.15
C PRO A 69 -17.33 -6.06 -6.16
N GLN A 70 -17.51 -4.74 -6.32
CA GLN A 70 -16.44 -3.75 -6.33
C GLN A 70 -16.46 -2.99 -5.01
N LEU A 71 -15.28 -2.88 -4.40
CA LEU A 71 -15.05 -2.02 -3.25
C LEU A 71 -14.70 -0.61 -3.74
N GLU A 72 -15.07 0.39 -2.95
CA GLU A 72 -14.56 1.75 -3.13
C GLU A 72 -13.12 1.84 -2.60
N ASP A 73 -12.33 2.79 -3.13
CA ASP A 73 -10.92 2.94 -2.73
C ASP A 73 -10.75 3.07 -1.22
N GLN A 74 -11.60 3.85 -0.55
CA GLN A 74 -11.57 4.02 0.91
C GLN A 74 -11.79 2.70 1.66
N GLU A 75 -12.66 1.82 1.15
CA GLU A 75 -12.92 0.51 1.74
C GLU A 75 -11.73 -0.42 1.53
N ILE A 76 -11.11 -0.39 0.34
CA ILE A 76 -9.88 -1.14 0.02
C ILE A 76 -8.77 -0.73 0.99
N TRP A 77 -8.55 0.57 1.20
CA TRP A 77 -7.51 1.07 2.09
C TRP A 77 -7.77 0.74 3.56
N ARG A 78 -9.03 0.80 4.01
CA ARG A 78 -9.39 0.35 5.35
C ARG A 78 -9.06 -1.13 5.55
N LEU A 79 -9.44 -1.98 4.59
CA LEU A 79 -9.15 -3.42 4.65
C LEU A 79 -7.65 -3.70 4.58
N TYR A 80 -6.90 -3.02 3.71
CA TYR A 80 -5.45 -3.15 3.62
C TYR A 80 -4.79 -2.86 4.97
N ARG A 81 -5.17 -1.75 5.64
CA ARG A 81 -4.65 -1.40 6.96
C ARG A 81 -4.99 -2.47 8.00
N GLU A 82 -6.24 -2.89 8.04
CA GLU A 82 -6.72 -3.92 8.97
C GLU A 82 -5.93 -5.22 8.80
N PHE A 83 -5.69 -5.66 7.56
CA PHE A 83 -4.89 -6.86 7.30
C PHE A 83 -3.41 -6.65 7.65
N SER A 84 -2.82 -5.50 7.31
CA SER A 84 -1.45 -5.15 7.65
C SER A 84 -1.20 -5.22 9.17
N GLU A 85 -2.12 -4.67 9.98
CA GLU A 85 -2.07 -4.78 11.44
C GLU A 85 -2.20 -6.24 11.91
N LYS A 86 -3.09 -7.03 11.30
CA LYS A 86 -3.24 -8.45 11.64
C LYS A 86 -1.99 -9.26 11.32
N PHE A 87 -1.37 -9.07 10.16
CA PHE A 87 -0.11 -9.73 9.83
C PHE A 87 1.03 -9.36 10.80
N ALA A 88 1.00 -8.16 11.38
CA ALA A 88 2.00 -7.71 12.35
C ALA A 88 1.78 -8.24 13.78
N LEU A 89 0.50 -8.41 14.18
CA LEU A 89 0.11 -8.64 15.58
C LEU A 89 -0.48 -10.02 15.87
N ARG A 90 -0.98 -10.74 14.87
CA ARG A 90 -1.64 -12.05 15.02
C ARG A 90 -0.83 -13.17 14.40
N PRO A 91 -1.13 -14.44 14.72
CA PRO A 91 -0.52 -15.58 14.04
C PRO A 91 -0.67 -15.45 12.52
N PHE A 92 0.42 -15.69 11.80
CA PHE A 92 0.51 -15.50 10.35
C PHE A 92 -0.59 -16.26 9.60
N GLU A 93 -0.86 -17.50 10.00
CA GLU A 93 -1.87 -18.36 9.39
C GLU A 93 -3.30 -17.81 9.57
N GLU A 94 -3.60 -17.17 10.70
CA GLU A 94 -4.91 -16.52 10.92
C GLU A 94 -5.07 -15.31 10.01
N ALA A 95 -4.04 -14.45 9.92
CA ALA A 95 -4.05 -13.27 9.06
C ALA A 95 -4.25 -13.65 7.59
N VAL A 96 -3.54 -14.69 7.11
CA VAL A 96 -3.69 -15.22 5.74
C VAL A 96 -5.09 -15.80 5.52
N LYS A 97 -5.60 -16.59 6.47
CA LYS A 97 -6.94 -17.21 6.34
C LYS A 97 -8.03 -16.16 6.19
N GLU A 98 -8.03 -15.14 7.03
CA GLU A 98 -9.04 -14.07 7.00
C GLU A 98 -8.91 -13.23 5.72
N THR A 99 -7.69 -12.91 5.30
CA THR A 99 -7.46 -12.18 4.04
C THR A 99 -8.02 -12.95 2.84
N ARG A 100 -7.83 -14.29 2.80
CA ARG A 100 -8.40 -15.16 1.75
C ARG A 100 -9.93 -15.24 1.80
N GLU A 101 -10.56 -15.11 2.97
CA GLU A 101 -12.03 -15.05 3.09
C GLU A 101 -12.58 -13.79 2.41
N TYR A 102 -11.93 -12.64 2.61
CA TYR A 102 -12.28 -11.40 1.93
C TYR A 102 -11.97 -11.43 0.43
N GLN A 103 -10.83 -12.00 0.04
CA GLN A 103 -10.48 -12.21 -1.37
C GLN A 103 -11.58 -12.97 -2.09
N ARG A 104 -12.09 -14.08 -1.53
CA ARG A 104 -13.21 -14.85 -2.13
C ARG A 104 -14.49 -14.02 -2.30
N LYS A 105 -14.76 -13.07 -1.40
CA LYS A 105 -15.95 -12.22 -1.45
C LYS A 105 -15.85 -11.13 -2.53
N TYR A 106 -14.64 -10.61 -2.76
CA TYR A 106 -14.36 -9.49 -3.67
C TYR A 106 -13.43 -9.89 -4.81
N ASP A 107 -13.54 -11.14 -5.26
CA ASP A 107 -12.64 -11.74 -6.24
C ASP A 107 -12.75 -11.10 -7.64
N ALA A 108 -13.86 -10.40 -7.90
CA ALA A 108 -14.06 -9.60 -9.11
C ALA A 108 -13.49 -8.17 -9.00
N CYS A 109 -13.01 -7.75 -7.82
CA CYS A 109 -12.50 -6.42 -7.59
C CYS A 109 -11.00 -6.36 -7.86
N HIS A 110 -10.63 -6.05 -9.10
CA HIS A 110 -9.22 -5.98 -9.51
C HIS A 110 -8.35 -5.01 -8.68
N PRO A 111 -8.82 -3.79 -8.33
CA PRO A 111 -8.05 -2.91 -7.45
C PRO A 111 -7.79 -3.54 -6.07
N PHE A 112 -8.78 -4.24 -5.51
CA PHE A 112 -8.60 -4.96 -4.24
C PHE A 112 -7.63 -6.13 -4.37
N LEU A 113 -7.70 -6.92 -5.46
CA LEU A 113 -6.73 -7.97 -5.73
C LEU A 113 -5.30 -7.43 -5.86
N PHE A 114 -5.12 -6.25 -6.46
CA PHE A 114 -3.82 -5.58 -6.54
C PHE A 114 -3.30 -5.18 -5.16
N ALA A 115 -4.16 -4.59 -4.32
CA ALA A 115 -3.83 -4.27 -2.93
C ALA A 115 -3.45 -5.52 -2.12
N LEU A 116 -4.13 -6.65 -2.32
CA LEU A 116 -3.77 -7.93 -1.71
C LEU A 116 -2.44 -8.48 -2.23
N ALA A 117 -2.15 -8.35 -3.53
CA ALA A 117 -0.86 -8.74 -4.10
C ALA A 117 0.30 -7.95 -3.45
N GLN A 118 0.13 -6.64 -3.28
CA GLN A 118 1.10 -5.80 -2.58
C GLN A 118 1.26 -6.20 -1.10
N LEU A 119 0.15 -6.48 -0.41
CA LEU A 119 0.18 -6.97 0.97
C LEU A 119 0.97 -8.29 1.08
N TYR A 120 0.64 -9.27 0.25
CA TYR A 120 1.31 -10.57 0.26
C TYR A 120 2.80 -10.46 -0.09
N LEU A 121 3.16 -9.60 -1.04
CA LEU A 121 4.56 -9.30 -1.33
C LEU A 121 5.29 -8.77 -0.10
N ASN A 122 4.71 -7.77 0.58
CA ASN A 122 5.34 -7.09 1.71
C ASN A 122 5.55 -8.00 2.92
N TYR A 123 4.62 -8.94 3.16
CA TYR A 123 4.65 -9.84 4.31
C TYR A 123 5.23 -11.23 4.00
N SER A 124 5.54 -11.54 2.74
CA SER A 124 6.17 -12.80 2.33
C SER A 124 7.50 -13.07 3.04
N VAL A 125 8.30 -12.04 3.28
CA VAL A 125 9.60 -12.13 3.96
C VAL A 125 9.47 -12.36 5.47
N ASN A 126 8.32 -12.01 6.05
CA ASN A 126 8.01 -12.21 7.46
C ASN A 126 7.27 -13.53 7.72
N ALA A 127 7.09 -14.37 6.69
CA ALA A 127 6.46 -15.68 6.84
C ALA A 127 7.28 -16.60 7.76
N PRO A 128 6.64 -17.46 8.58
CA PRO A 128 7.36 -18.37 9.48
C PRO A 128 8.30 -19.36 8.77
N SER A 129 8.05 -19.63 7.49
CA SER A 129 8.87 -20.49 6.65
C SER A 129 9.01 -19.94 5.23
N LYS A 130 10.12 -20.31 4.57
CA LYS A 130 10.37 -19.96 3.17
C LYS A 130 9.24 -20.42 2.24
N GLU A 131 8.72 -21.62 2.48
CA GLU A 131 7.63 -22.21 1.70
C GLU A 131 6.34 -21.38 1.79
N GLN A 132 5.98 -20.93 2.99
CA GLN A 132 4.81 -20.05 3.17
C GLN A 132 5.00 -18.68 2.50
N GLY A 133 6.21 -18.12 2.56
CA GLY A 133 6.54 -16.87 1.85
C GLY A 133 6.43 -17.02 0.34
N GLU A 134 6.99 -18.11 -0.21
CA GLU A 134 6.89 -18.45 -1.65
C GLU A 134 5.43 -18.67 -2.07
N GLN A 135 4.60 -19.28 -1.22
CA GLN A 135 3.17 -19.47 -1.49
C GLN A 135 2.43 -18.13 -1.57
N LEU A 136 2.69 -17.18 -0.65
CA LEU A 136 2.10 -15.84 -0.74
C LEU A 136 2.51 -15.11 -2.02
N LEU A 137 3.79 -15.20 -2.41
CA LEU A 137 4.27 -14.61 -3.65
C LEU A 137 3.62 -15.24 -4.88
N ALA A 138 3.39 -16.55 -4.88
CA ALA A 138 2.69 -17.24 -5.97
C ALA A 138 1.21 -16.80 -6.08
N GLU A 139 0.53 -16.56 -4.95
CA GLU A 139 -0.82 -16.01 -4.94
C GLU A 139 -0.85 -14.56 -5.44
N ALA A 140 0.09 -13.72 -5.01
CA ALA A 140 0.25 -12.36 -5.51
C ALA A 140 0.49 -12.34 -7.04
N GLU A 141 1.36 -13.22 -7.53
CA GLU A 141 1.63 -13.40 -8.97
C GLU A 141 0.36 -13.78 -9.73
N HIS A 142 -0.44 -14.70 -9.18
CA HIS A 142 -1.71 -15.10 -9.76
C HIS A 142 -2.70 -13.92 -9.87
N PHE A 143 -2.81 -13.09 -8.84
CA PHE A 143 -3.63 -11.88 -8.87
C PHE A 143 -3.15 -10.92 -9.96
N CYS A 144 -1.85 -10.64 -10.03
CA CYS A 144 -1.26 -9.77 -11.06
C CYS A 144 -1.56 -10.26 -12.49
N LYS A 145 -1.39 -11.55 -12.76
CA LYS A 145 -1.69 -12.16 -14.07
C LYS A 145 -3.16 -12.04 -14.44
N ARG A 146 -4.04 -12.26 -13.48
CA ARG A 146 -5.48 -12.12 -13.68
C ARG A 146 -5.87 -10.68 -14.00
N ILE A 147 -5.37 -9.70 -13.25
CA ILE A 147 -5.61 -8.28 -13.49
C ILE A 147 -5.17 -7.89 -14.91
N GLN A 148 -3.98 -8.32 -15.34
CA GLN A 148 -3.47 -8.07 -16.70
C GLN A 148 -4.42 -8.59 -17.77
N LYS A 149 -4.95 -9.81 -17.57
CA LYS A 149 -5.86 -10.47 -18.52
C LYS A 149 -7.27 -9.88 -18.51
N GLU A 150 -7.85 -9.64 -17.33
CA GLU A 150 -9.29 -9.46 -17.14
C GLU A 150 -9.70 -8.02 -16.81
N SER A 151 -8.80 -7.18 -16.31
CA SER A 151 -9.14 -5.79 -15.99
C SER A 151 -9.54 -4.99 -17.23
N LYS A 152 -10.35 -3.95 -17.03
CA LYS A 152 -10.64 -2.94 -18.07
C LYS A 152 -9.79 -1.68 -17.89
N ASP A 153 -9.12 -1.56 -16.74
CA ASP A 153 -8.25 -0.43 -16.42
C ASP A 153 -6.83 -0.69 -16.94
N THR A 154 -6.42 0.09 -17.93
CA THR A 154 -5.10 -0.01 -18.57
C THR A 154 -3.96 0.36 -17.61
N LEU A 155 -4.17 1.31 -16.70
CA LEU A 155 -3.14 1.70 -15.72
C LEU A 155 -2.92 0.57 -14.73
N LEU A 156 -4.00 0.04 -14.17
CA LEU A 156 -3.93 -1.09 -13.23
C LEU A 156 -3.28 -2.34 -13.85
N LYS A 157 -3.49 -2.59 -15.16
CA LYS A 157 -2.78 -3.66 -15.87
C LYS A 157 -1.28 -3.46 -15.91
N LYS A 158 -0.84 -2.23 -16.14
CA LYS A 158 0.59 -1.87 -16.18
C LYS A 158 1.22 -1.99 -14.80
N ASP A 159 0.49 -1.59 -13.75
CA ASP A 159 0.94 -1.73 -12.37
C ASP A 159 1.05 -3.19 -11.97
N ALA A 160 0.05 -4.01 -12.33
CA ALA A 160 0.08 -5.46 -12.12
C ALA A 160 1.23 -6.16 -12.85
N LEU A 161 1.54 -5.75 -14.09
CA LEU A 161 2.69 -6.25 -14.84
C LEU A 161 4.02 -5.89 -14.15
N SER A 162 4.11 -4.68 -13.61
CA SER A 162 5.31 -4.21 -12.90
C SER A 162 5.51 -4.96 -11.58
N MET A 163 4.41 -5.21 -10.86
CA MET A 163 4.40 -6.03 -9.64
C MET A 163 4.79 -7.49 -9.92
N GLU A 164 4.29 -8.10 -11.00
CA GLU A 164 4.69 -9.46 -11.42
C GLU A 164 6.19 -9.54 -11.69
N ALA A 165 6.74 -8.57 -12.42
CA ALA A 165 8.17 -8.49 -12.66
C ALA A 165 8.97 -8.38 -11.35
N PHE A 166 8.48 -7.60 -10.38
CA PHE A 166 9.11 -7.50 -9.07
C PHE A 166 9.07 -8.82 -8.29
N ILE A 167 7.94 -9.55 -8.32
CA ILE A 167 7.84 -10.89 -7.73
C ILE A 167 8.85 -11.85 -8.36
N HIS A 168 9.06 -11.78 -9.68
CA HIS A 168 10.09 -12.58 -10.35
C HIS A 168 11.51 -12.22 -9.90
N LEU A 169 11.82 -10.94 -9.67
CA LEU A 169 13.11 -10.52 -9.10
C LEU A 169 13.32 -11.08 -7.68
N LEU A 170 12.30 -11.02 -6.82
CA LEU A 170 12.36 -11.60 -5.47
C LEU A 170 12.63 -13.12 -5.51
N ASN A 171 12.02 -13.80 -6.48
CA ASN A 171 12.23 -15.23 -6.74
C ASN A 171 13.51 -15.55 -7.53
N LYS A 172 14.41 -14.58 -7.72
CA LYS A 172 15.69 -14.73 -8.45
C LYS A 172 15.51 -15.21 -9.90
N LYS A 173 14.46 -14.72 -10.58
CA LYS A 173 14.15 -14.99 -12.01
C LYS A 173 14.23 -13.69 -12.83
N PRO A 174 15.41 -13.06 -12.97
CA PRO A 174 15.55 -11.75 -13.61
C PRO A 174 15.19 -11.76 -15.11
N GLU A 175 15.40 -12.87 -15.81
CA GLU A 175 15.05 -13.01 -17.22
C GLU A 175 13.55 -12.83 -17.44
N ARG A 176 12.72 -13.36 -16.53
CA ARG A 176 11.26 -13.20 -16.56
C ARG A 176 10.83 -11.76 -16.33
N ALA A 177 11.48 -11.06 -15.41
CA ALA A 177 11.21 -9.65 -15.19
C ALA A 177 11.51 -8.82 -16.46
N LEU A 178 12.61 -9.13 -17.16
CA LEU A 178 12.97 -8.46 -18.41
C LEU A 178 12.08 -8.84 -19.60
N GLU A 179 11.58 -10.08 -19.65
CA GLU A 179 10.56 -10.50 -20.64
C GLU A 179 9.29 -9.66 -20.51
N LEU A 180 8.86 -9.35 -19.27
CA LEU A 180 7.66 -8.56 -19.00
C LEU A 180 7.87 -7.06 -19.23
N LEU A 181 8.95 -6.48 -18.70
CA LEU A 181 9.19 -5.03 -18.71
C LEU A 181 9.86 -4.54 -20.00
N GLY A 182 10.49 -5.46 -20.74
CA GLY A 182 11.35 -5.16 -21.86
C GLY A 182 12.76 -4.72 -21.44
N THR A 183 13.65 -4.66 -22.42
CA THR A 183 15.08 -4.40 -22.21
C THR A 183 15.53 -3.00 -22.64
N ARG A 184 14.60 -2.16 -23.10
CA ARG A 184 14.90 -0.82 -23.64
C ARG A 184 14.06 0.24 -22.95
N ILE A 185 14.75 1.23 -22.38
CA ILE A 185 14.11 2.44 -21.87
C ILE A 185 13.68 3.29 -23.07
N ARG A 186 12.42 3.70 -23.09
CA ARG A 186 11.88 4.66 -24.07
C ARG A 186 11.65 5.99 -23.39
N ALA A 187 11.81 7.08 -24.13
CA ALA A 187 11.39 8.39 -23.65
C ALA A 187 9.91 8.34 -23.28
N LYS A 188 9.60 8.61 -22.00
CA LYS A 188 8.22 8.71 -21.54
C LYS A 188 7.62 9.98 -22.15
N LEU A 189 6.42 9.85 -22.71
CA LEU A 189 5.57 11.02 -22.96
C LEU A 189 5.13 11.54 -21.58
N PRO A 190 5.14 12.86 -21.33
CA PRO A 190 4.80 13.42 -20.03
C PRO A 190 3.27 13.45 -19.84
N SER A 191 2.65 12.27 -19.83
CA SER A 191 1.19 12.08 -19.70
C SER A 191 0.63 12.79 -18.47
N GLU A 192 1.36 12.71 -17.37
CA GLU A 192 1.04 13.31 -16.09
C GLU A 192 1.01 14.85 -16.19
N GLN A 193 1.95 15.44 -16.94
CA GLN A 193 1.96 16.87 -17.21
C GLN A 193 0.75 17.29 -18.06
N LEU A 194 0.37 16.47 -19.04
CA LEU A 194 -0.83 16.73 -19.85
C LEU A 194 -2.11 16.66 -19.00
N MET A 195 -2.19 15.73 -18.04
CA MET A 195 -3.31 15.65 -17.10
C MET A 195 -3.39 16.90 -16.21
N ILE A 196 -2.25 17.36 -15.67
CA ILE A 196 -2.19 18.60 -14.88
C ILE A 196 -2.69 19.79 -15.72
N GLN A 197 -2.23 19.92 -16.96
CA GLN A 197 -2.67 20.98 -17.87
C GLN A 197 -4.17 20.89 -18.19
N ALA A 198 -4.70 19.68 -18.41
CA ALA A 198 -6.13 19.48 -18.64
C ALA A 198 -6.97 19.94 -17.45
N HIS A 199 -6.59 19.57 -16.22
CA HIS A 199 -7.26 20.04 -15.01
C HIS A 199 -7.16 21.57 -14.85
N GLN A 200 -6.03 22.18 -15.20
CA GLN A 200 -5.91 23.64 -15.23
C GLN A 200 -6.87 24.28 -16.24
N MET A 201 -6.98 23.73 -17.45
CA MET A 201 -7.88 24.22 -18.50
C MET A 201 -9.36 24.07 -18.12
N LEU A 202 -9.72 23.04 -17.33
CA LEU A 202 -11.05 22.84 -16.78
C LEU A 202 -11.35 23.74 -15.56
N GLY A 203 -10.39 24.56 -15.12
CA GLY A 203 -10.54 25.42 -13.93
C GLY A 203 -10.34 24.69 -12.60
N GLU A 204 -9.93 23.41 -12.61
CA GLU A 204 -9.75 22.56 -11.43
C GLU A 204 -8.36 22.76 -10.78
N LYS A 205 -8.00 24.02 -10.48
CA LYS A 205 -6.64 24.40 -10.04
C LYS A 205 -6.17 23.64 -8.78
N GLU A 206 -7.06 23.46 -7.81
CA GLU A 206 -6.71 22.73 -6.57
C GLU A 206 -6.41 21.25 -6.84
N ARG A 207 -7.12 20.61 -7.77
CA ARG A 207 -6.86 19.22 -8.15
C ARG A 207 -5.54 19.10 -8.89
N ALA A 208 -5.28 20.01 -9.82
CA ALA A 208 -4.00 20.09 -10.53
C ALA A 208 -2.80 20.25 -9.57
N MET A 209 -2.94 21.10 -8.54
CA MET A 209 -1.88 21.31 -7.54
C MET A 209 -1.62 20.06 -6.70
N ARG A 210 -2.67 19.37 -6.24
CA ARG A 210 -2.53 18.10 -5.50
C ARG A 210 -1.80 17.05 -6.32
N MET A 211 -2.21 16.85 -7.57
CA MET A 211 -1.56 15.91 -8.49
C MET A 211 -0.08 16.25 -8.68
N LEU A 212 0.23 17.53 -8.90
CA LEU A 212 1.61 17.98 -9.10
C LEU A 212 2.50 17.69 -7.88
N GLN A 213 2.03 18.00 -6.66
CA GLN A 213 2.80 17.70 -5.44
C GLN A 213 3.02 16.19 -5.26
N GLY A 214 1.99 15.36 -5.51
CA GLY A 214 2.12 13.91 -5.47
C GLY A 214 3.14 13.37 -6.47
N ILE A 215 3.14 13.87 -7.71
CA ILE A 215 4.11 13.49 -8.75
C ILE A 215 5.53 13.94 -8.38
N LEU A 216 5.68 15.16 -7.85
CA LEU A 216 6.98 15.65 -7.37
C LEU A 216 7.51 14.75 -6.24
N TYR A 217 6.67 14.40 -5.27
CA TYR A 217 7.04 13.46 -4.21
C TYR A 217 7.51 12.11 -4.77
N GLN A 218 6.77 11.51 -5.71
CA GLN A 218 7.17 10.25 -6.34
C GLN A 218 8.52 10.37 -7.05
N ASN A 219 8.74 11.46 -7.80
CA ASN A 219 10.01 11.71 -8.47
C ASN A 219 11.17 11.88 -7.48
N LEU A 220 10.93 12.47 -6.31
CA LEU A 220 11.95 12.58 -5.26
C LEU A 220 12.35 11.18 -4.77
N VAL A 221 11.37 10.33 -4.47
CA VAL A 221 11.63 8.94 -4.04
C VAL A 221 12.33 8.13 -5.13
N GLU A 222 11.86 8.20 -6.39
CA GLU A 222 12.50 7.52 -7.52
C GLU A 222 13.95 7.98 -7.72
N THR A 223 14.21 9.29 -7.58
CA THR A 223 15.57 9.83 -7.70
C THR A 223 16.49 9.27 -6.62
N MET A 224 16.01 9.12 -5.39
CA MET A 224 16.77 8.48 -4.31
C MET A 224 17.12 7.04 -4.66
N ASP A 225 16.16 6.28 -5.20
CA ASP A 225 16.36 4.88 -5.57
C ASP A 225 17.33 4.71 -6.74
N TYR A 226 17.23 5.56 -7.76
CA TYR A 226 18.17 5.55 -8.88
C TYR A 226 19.57 5.98 -8.46
N LEU A 227 19.72 6.98 -7.57
CA LEU A 227 21.02 7.39 -7.05
C LEU A 227 21.67 6.28 -6.23
N GLY A 228 20.93 5.62 -5.33
CA GLY A 228 21.43 4.47 -4.58
C GLY A 228 21.91 3.35 -5.51
N THR A 229 21.07 2.98 -6.48
CA THR A 229 21.41 1.95 -7.48
C THR A 229 22.64 2.34 -8.31
N TYR A 230 22.76 3.62 -8.70
CA TYR A 230 23.92 4.12 -9.44
C TYR A 230 25.21 4.03 -8.62
N ILE A 231 25.16 4.36 -7.32
CA ILE A 231 26.31 4.23 -6.41
C ILE A 231 26.74 2.77 -6.31
N ASP A 232 25.80 1.85 -6.14
CA ASP A 232 26.09 0.42 -5.99
C ASP A 232 26.73 -0.18 -7.24
N LEU A 233 26.23 0.20 -8.42
CA LEU A 233 26.71 -0.26 -9.73
C LEU A 233 28.00 0.43 -10.21
N SER A 234 28.38 1.56 -9.60
CA SER A 234 29.62 2.25 -9.99
C SER A 234 30.83 1.39 -9.63
N GLU A 235 31.82 1.30 -10.51
CA GLU A 235 33.06 0.56 -10.23
C GLU A 235 34.10 1.44 -9.53
N GLU A 236 34.15 2.72 -9.87
CA GLU A 236 35.17 3.64 -9.35
C GLU A 236 34.77 4.21 -7.98
N GLU A 237 35.68 4.12 -7.01
CA GLU A 237 35.42 4.52 -5.62
C GLU A 237 35.14 6.04 -5.46
N ASN A 238 35.82 6.87 -6.26
CA ASN A 238 35.56 8.31 -6.33
C ASN A 238 34.12 8.64 -6.80
N LYS A 239 33.58 7.87 -7.75
CA LYS A 239 32.19 8.02 -8.22
C LYS A 239 31.19 7.62 -7.15
N LYS A 240 31.50 6.59 -6.36
CA LYS A 240 30.67 6.20 -5.21
C LYS A 240 30.61 7.30 -4.17
N GLU A 241 31.75 7.83 -3.74
CA GLU A 241 31.80 8.93 -2.76
C GLU A 241 31.11 10.19 -3.29
N GLU A 242 31.30 10.56 -4.56
CA GLU A 242 30.56 11.67 -5.20
C GLU A 242 29.05 11.40 -5.22
N GLY A 243 28.62 10.17 -5.53
CA GLY A 243 27.20 9.80 -5.52
C GLY A 243 26.58 9.88 -4.13
N ILE A 244 27.30 9.42 -3.10
CA ILE A 244 26.91 9.56 -1.69
C ILE A 244 26.77 11.04 -1.32
N GLN A 245 27.74 11.89 -1.69
CA GLN A 245 27.68 13.33 -1.44
C GLN A 245 26.48 13.99 -2.14
N ARG A 246 26.24 13.65 -3.42
CA ARG A 246 25.07 14.17 -4.16
C ARG A 246 23.75 13.74 -3.55
N LEU A 247 23.65 12.51 -3.08
CA LEU A 247 22.45 12.03 -2.40
C LEU A 247 22.24 12.78 -1.08
N GLN A 248 23.29 13.03 -0.29
CA GLN A 248 23.19 13.87 0.92
C GLN A 248 22.72 15.28 0.61
N ASP A 249 23.29 15.93 -0.40
CA ASP A 249 22.87 17.27 -0.83
C ASP A 249 21.42 17.28 -1.31
N PHE A 250 20.99 16.23 -2.02
CA PHE A 250 19.61 16.06 -2.45
C PHE A 250 18.65 15.95 -1.27
N LEU A 251 18.96 15.12 -0.26
CA LEU A 251 18.19 15.02 0.98
C LEU A 251 18.04 16.39 1.67
N ARG A 252 19.13 17.18 1.68
CA ARG A 252 19.17 18.50 2.33
C ARG A 252 18.35 19.55 1.57
N ILE A 253 18.48 19.63 0.24
CA ILE A 253 17.83 20.66 -0.59
C ILE A 253 16.30 20.58 -0.47
N PHE A 254 15.75 19.37 -0.41
CA PHE A 254 14.30 19.15 -0.30
C PHE A 254 13.83 18.89 1.14
N SER A 255 14.70 19.07 2.15
CA SER A 255 14.36 18.80 3.56
C SER A 255 13.73 17.42 3.77
N LEU A 256 14.29 16.39 3.12
CA LEU A 256 13.70 15.04 3.07
C LEU A 256 13.74 14.32 4.42
N LYS A 257 14.59 14.76 5.35
CA LYS A 257 14.55 14.30 6.75
C LYS A 257 13.19 14.60 7.38
N GLN A 258 12.61 15.76 7.09
CA GLN A 258 11.28 16.16 7.56
C GLN A 258 10.18 15.66 6.63
N LEU A 259 10.33 15.79 5.31
CA LEU A 259 9.25 15.47 4.37
C LEU A 259 9.01 13.95 4.23
N ILE A 260 10.07 13.14 4.26
CA ILE A 260 10.05 11.70 3.98
C ILE A 260 10.91 10.92 4.99
N PRO A 261 10.63 11.04 6.31
CA PRO A 261 11.51 10.53 7.36
C PRO A 261 11.78 9.02 7.23
N HIS A 262 10.74 8.24 6.91
CA HIS A 262 10.85 6.79 6.74
C HIS A 262 11.84 6.36 5.65
N LYS A 263 11.88 7.07 4.52
CA LYS A 263 12.77 6.75 3.39
C LYS A 263 14.17 7.25 3.70
N THR A 264 14.27 8.45 4.27
CA THR A 264 15.54 9.06 4.69
C THR A 264 16.26 8.19 5.73
N MET A 265 15.52 7.59 6.67
CA MET A 265 16.06 6.62 7.63
C MET A 265 16.74 5.43 6.92
N GLY A 266 16.10 4.86 5.89
CA GLY A 266 16.70 3.81 5.07
C GLY A 266 18.00 4.25 4.38
N ILE A 267 18.06 5.50 3.90
CA ILE A 267 19.26 6.07 3.28
C ILE A 267 20.38 6.31 4.29
N TYR A 268 20.08 6.77 5.52
CA TYR A 268 21.10 6.92 6.56
C TYR A 268 21.71 5.58 6.97
N LEU A 269 20.88 4.53 7.10
CA LEU A 269 21.40 3.18 7.32
C LEU A 269 22.25 2.69 6.15
N TYR A 270 21.86 2.99 4.91
CA TYR A 270 22.65 2.71 3.71
C TYR A 270 24.02 3.40 3.76
N PHE A 271 24.10 4.68 4.12
CA PHE A 271 25.37 5.38 4.29
C PHE A 271 26.24 4.77 5.39
N ALA A 272 25.63 4.40 6.52
CA ALA A 272 26.35 3.72 7.60
C ALA A 272 26.96 2.39 7.11
N LEU A 273 26.20 1.58 6.37
CA LEU A 273 26.66 0.32 5.79
C LEU A 273 27.78 0.54 4.77
N PHE A 274 27.61 1.52 3.88
CA PHE A 274 28.61 1.88 2.88
C PHE A 274 29.99 2.17 3.52
N TYR A 275 30.01 2.93 4.62
CA TYR A 275 31.26 3.23 5.33
C TYR A 275 31.74 2.11 6.24
N ALA A 276 30.83 1.31 6.79
CA ALA A 276 31.15 0.14 7.61
C ALA A 276 31.88 -0.94 6.80
N GLU A 277 31.45 -1.20 5.56
CA GLU A 277 32.13 -2.12 4.64
C GLU A 277 33.57 -1.69 4.35
N ARG A 278 33.82 -0.37 4.35
CA ARG A 278 35.15 0.24 4.17
C ARG A 278 35.95 0.37 5.46
N LYS A 279 35.42 -0.13 6.58
CA LYS A 279 36.00 0.03 7.93
C LYS A 279 36.25 1.50 8.31
N ASN A 280 35.53 2.44 7.70
CA ASN A 280 35.58 3.84 8.07
C ASN A 280 34.70 4.08 9.31
N LYS A 281 35.32 3.89 10.48
CA LYS A 281 34.69 4.00 11.79
C LYS A 281 33.96 5.32 12.01
N GLU A 282 34.62 6.45 11.71
CA GLU A 282 34.08 7.78 12.01
C GLU A 282 32.82 8.08 11.20
N LYS A 283 32.86 7.84 9.88
CA LYS A 283 31.68 8.07 9.03
C LYS A 283 30.55 7.07 9.32
N ALA A 284 30.88 5.79 9.57
CA ALA A 284 29.87 4.79 9.90
C ALA A 284 29.11 5.15 11.18
N VAL A 285 29.83 5.56 12.24
CA VAL A 285 29.20 5.99 13.50
C VAL A 285 28.39 7.27 13.29
N HIS A 286 28.91 8.27 12.56
CA HIS A 286 28.17 9.50 12.27
C HIS A 286 26.79 9.22 11.63
N TRP A 287 26.73 8.37 10.61
CA TRP A 287 25.46 8.05 9.96
C TRP A 287 24.53 7.20 10.83
N LEU A 288 25.07 6.35 11.69
CA LEU A 288 24.27 5.67 12.71
C LEU A 288 23.71 6.64 13.76
N GLU A 289 24.41 7.72 14.09
CA GLU A 289 23.89 8.78 14.95
C GLU A 289 22.74 9.54 14.27
N GLU A 290 22.91 9.99 13.02
CA GLU A 290 21.84 10.64 12.24
C GLU A 290 20.60 9.75 12.08
N PHE A 291 20.81 8.46 11.82
CA PHE A 291 19.77 7.44 11.79
C PHE A 291 19.02 7.35 13.13
N THR A 292 19.75 7.33 14.24
CA THR A 292 19.18 7.22 15.58
C THR A 292 18.41 8.47 15.98
N GLU A 293 18.94 9.65 15.68
CA GLU A 293 18.26 10.93 15.95
C GLU A 293 16.93 11.03 15.20
N LEU A 294 16.88 10.55 13.96
CA LEU A 294 15.63 10.54 13.19
C LEU A 294 14.59 9.60 13.81
N ILE A 295 15.01 8.43 14.31
CA ILE A 295 14.11 7.51 15.03
C ILE A 295 13.59 8.15 16.33
N GLU A 296 14.44 8.90 17.04
CA GLU A 296 14.05 9.61 18.25
C GLU A 296 13.12 10.80 18.01
N GLN A 297 13.11 11.36 16.80
CA GLN A 297 12.17 12.43 16.41
C GLN A 297 10.81 11.85 16.00
N GLU A 298 10.80 10.70 15.33
CA GLU A 298 9.60 10.07 14.74
C GLU A 298 8.98 8.98 15.64
N LYS A 299 8.99 9.18 16.96
CA LYS A 299 8.74 8.13 17.97
C LYS A 299 7.42 7.39 17.85
N GLU A 300 6.38 7.97 17.28
CA GLU A 300 5.03 7.36 17.30
C GLU A 300 4.55 6.93 15.92
N HIS A 301 4.78 7.75 14.89
CA HIS A 301 4.18 7.57 13.58
C HIS A 301 5.16 7.98 12.48
N PHE A 302 5.75 7.00 11.78
CA PHE A 302 6.48 7.23 10.53
C PHE A 302 5.53 7.61 9.38
N THR A 303 4.75 8.66 9.56
CA THR A 303 3.71 9.09 8.62
C THR A 303 4.28 10.05 7.60
N ILE A 304 3.77 9.95 6.37
CA ILE A 304 4.07 10.95 5.36
C ILE A 304 3.21 12.18 5.66
N HIS A 305 3.84 13.35 5.71
CA HIS A 305 3.17 14.63 5.93
C HIS A 305 3.70 15.69 4.97
N GLY A 306 2.91 16.74 4.78
CA GLY A 306 3.34 17.91 4.03
C GLY A 306 4.32 18.80 4.81
N ASP A 307 4.82 19.83 4.13
CA ASP A 307 5.52 20.96 4.74
C ASP A 307 5.02 22.28 4.12
N PHE A 308 5.71 23.40 4.39
CA PHE A 308 5.34 24.70 3.80
C PHE A 308 5.33 24.70 2.26
N PHE A 309 6.21 23.92 1.63
CA PHE A 309 6.32 23.81 0.18
C PHE A 309 5.39 22.72 -0.39
N PHE A 310 5.25 21.60 0.32
CA PHE A 310 4.43 20.44 0.01
C PHE A 310 3.13 20.43 0.84
N ASP A 311 2.34 21.50 0.74
CA ASP A 311 1.21 21.80 1.64
C ASP A 311 -0.12 21.07 1.31
N ARG A 312 -0.11 20.09 0.40
CA ARG A 312 -1.29 19.30 0.01
C ARG A 312 -1.03 17.78 -0.01
N MET A 313 0.10 17.34 0.54
CA MET A 313 0.57 15.97 0.42
C MET A 313 -0.39 14.93 0.98
N GLU A 314 -1.04 15.18 2.12
CA GLU A 314 -1.92 14.18 2.74
C GLU A 314 -3.09 13.80 1.83
N LYS A 315 -3.70 14.81 1.20
CA LYS A 315 -4.78 14.59 0.23
C LYS A 315 -4.27 14.03 -1.09
N ALA A 316 -3.10 14.48 -1.55
CA ALA A 316 -2.49 13.98 -2.78
C ALA A 316 -2.16 12.49 -2.69
N LEU A 317 -1.58 12.06 -1.56
CA LEU A 317 -1.26 10.66 -1.29
C LEU A 317 -2.53 9.80 -1.26
N LEU A 318 -3.55 10.23 -0.50
CA LEU A 318 -4.85 9.57 -0.46
C LEU A 318 -5.46 9.37 -1.86
N GLU A 319 -5.44 10.41 -2.71
CA GLU A 319 -5.95 10.35 -4.10
C GLU A 319 -5.08 9.46 -5.02
N MET A 320 -3.79 9.28 -4.71
CA MET A 320 -2.87 8.42 -5.45
C MET A 320 -3.00 6.93 -5.06
N GLY A 321 -3.90 6.58 -4.16
CA GLY A 321 -3.91 5.22 -3.60
C GLY A 321 -2.61 4.91 -2.86
N LEU A 322 -2.02 5.91 -2.22
CA LEU A 322 -0.96 5.73 -1.26
C LEU A 322 -1.52 6.36 0.01
N GLY A 323 -2.12 5.60 0.93
CA GLY A 323 -2.47 6.20 2.22
C GLY A 323 -1.25 6.89 2.85
N ASN A 324 -1.42 7.73 3.88
CA ASN A 324 -0.29 8.32 4.64
C ASN A 324 0.61 7.27 5.36
N GLN A 325 0.47 5.98 5.04
CA GLN A 325 1.14 4.85 5.65
C GLN A 325 2.04 4.12 4.66
N LEU A 326 3.14 3.63 5.20
CA LEU A 326 4.20 2.94 4.51
C LEU A 326 3.72 1.62 3.89
N PRO A 327 4.43 1.08 2.88
CA PRO A 327 4.17 -0.26 2.34
C PRO A 327 4.14 -1.34 3.43
N ARG A 328 4.83 -1.14 4.55
CA ARG A 328 4.85 -2.04 5.71
C ARG A 328 4.29 -1.33 6.95
N SER A 329 3.68 -2.08 7.87
CA SER A 329 3.21 -1.51 9.13
C SER A 329 4.36 -0.89 9.93
N SER A 330 4.07 0.22 10.63
CA SER A 330 5.05 0.90 11.50
C SER A 330 5.62 -0.06 12.56
N GLU A 331 4.81 -0.96 13.09
CA GLU A 331 5.21 -2.00 14.04
C GLU A 331 6.29 -2.95 13.48
N ILE A 332 6.17 -3.38 12.21
CA ILE A 332 7.22 -4.22 11.59
C ILE A 332 8.50 -3.44 11.40
N ILE A 333 8.40 -2.21 10.90
CA ILE A 333 9.57 -1.35 10.69
C ILE A 333 10.31 -1.16 12.01
N ARG A 334 9.59 -0.90 13.12
CA ARG A 334 10.18 -0.80 14.46
C ARG A 334 10.89 -2.08 14.89
N ARG A 335 10.28 -3.24 14.67
CA ARG A 335 10.89 -4.54 15.01
C ARG A 335 12.15 -4.84 14.19
N GLU A 336 12.24 -4.33 12.97
CA GLU A 336 13.39 -4.53 12.07
C GLU A 336 14.54 -3.54 12.31
N ILE A 337 14.27 -2.34 12.84
CA ILE A 337 15.30 -1.29 13.08
C ILE A 337 16.45 -1.77 13.96
N LEU A 338 16.15 -2.33 15.13
CA LEU A 338 17.21 -2.70 16.10
C LEU A 338 18.09 -3.84 15.57
N PRO A 339 17.55 -4.96 15.04
CA PRO A 339 18.37 -6.01 14.41
C PRO A 339 19.20 -5.49 13.24
N ALA A 340 18.67 -4.58 12.42
CA ALA A 340 19.37 -4.02 11.27
C ALA A 340 20.67 -3.26 11.65
N VAL A 341 20.78 -2.80 12.90
CA VAL A 341 22.00 -2.19 13.44
C VAL A 341 22.76 -3.19 14.33
N ALA A 342 22.14 -3.71 15.38
CA ALA A 342 22.82 -4.48 16.42
C ALA A 342 23.32 -5.86 15.95
N GLU A 343 22.60 -6.50 15.03
CA GLU A 343 22.87 -7.87 14.57
C GLU A 343 23.52 -7.90 13.18
N ASN A 344 23.65 -6.75 12.52
CA ASN A 344 24.21 -6.69 11.18
C ASN A 344 25.75 -6.90 11.21
N PRO A 345 26.29 -7.92 10.52
CA PRO A 345 27.71 -8.24 10.53
C PRO A 345 28.62 -7.09 10.07
N ALA A 346 28.13 -6.19 9.22
CA ALA A 346 28.90 -5.04 8.74
C ALA A 346 29.40 -4.16 9.89
N PHE A 347 28.64 -4.07 10.99
CA PHE A 347 28.98 -3.23 12.15
C PHE A 347 29.75 -3.95 13.25
N TYR A 348 30.11 -5.23 13.09
CA TYR A 348 30.77 -5.99 14.15
C TYR A 348 32.13 -5.41 14.59
N PHE A 349 32.82 -4.69 13.71
CA PHE A 349 34.07 -4.00 14.03
C PHE A 349 33.88 -2.76 14.94
N LEU A 350 32.63 -2.32 15.16
CA LEU A 350 32.27 -1.22 16.05
C LEU A 350 31.83 -1.69 17.44
N LYS A 351 31.78 -3.01 17.72
CA LYS A 351 31.23 -3.57 18.97
C LYS A 351 31.88 -3.04 20.25
N GLU A 352 33.13 -2.58 20.17
CA GLU A 352 33.87 -2.00 21.30
C GLU A 352 33.86 -0.46 21.29
N ASP A 353 33.28 0.21 20.28
CA ASP A 353 33.16 1.68 20.26
C ASP A 353 32.06 2.13 21.24
N PRO A 354 32.40 2.99 22.24
CA PRO A 354 31.41 3.51 23.19
C PRO A 354 30.23 4.25 22.53
N ARG A 355 30.46 4.94 21.40
CA ARG A 355 29.42 5.65 20.63
C ARG A 355 28.44 4.66 20.01
N TYR A 356 28.95 3.57 19.44
CA TYR A 356 28.11 2.50 18.88
C TYR A 356 27.26 1.80 19.95
N LEU A 357 27.84 1.52 21.12
CA LEU A 357 27.09 0.98 22.25
C LEU A 357 26.00 1.96 22.74
N ASN A 358 26.30 3.26 22.77
CA ASN A 358 25.32 4.30 23.09
C ASN A 358 24.19 4.39 22.06
N ILE A 359 24.51 4.27 20.77
CA ILE A 359 23.53 4.23 19.67
C ILE A 359 22.56 3.06 19.86
N ILE A 360 23.06 1.84 20.11
CA ILE A 360 22.19 0.68 20.36
C ILE A 360 21.26 0.94 21.56
N LYS A 361 21.79 1.54 22.63
CA LYS A 361 21.00 1.88 23.82
C LYS A 361 19.89 2.90 23.48
N ARG A 362 20.23 3.97 22.75
CA ARG A 362 19.29 5.01 22.31
C ARG A 362 18.18 4.44 21.43
N ILE A 363 18.53 3.61 20.44
CA ILE A 363 17.56 2.92 19.58
C ILE A 363 16.62 2.06 20.43
N LYS A 364 17.13 1.27 21.38
CA LYS A 364 16.29 0.47 22.28
C LYS A 364 15.30 1.34 23.04
N THR A 365 15.78 2.42 23.66
CA THR A 365 14.94 3.35 24.42
C THR A 365 13.89 4.04 23.54
N ALA A 366 14.22 4.41 22.30
CA ALA A 366 13.26 5.02 21.37
C ALA A 366 12.20 4.04 20.86
N LEU A 367 12.52 2.74 20.81
CA LEU A 367 11.62 1.69 20.34
C LEU A 367 10.78 1.05 21.45
N GLU A 368 11.22 1.13 22.71
CA GLU A 368 10.40 0.78 23.87
C GLU A 368 9.15 1.66 23.88
N LYS A 369 7.96 1.03 23.78
CA LYS A 369 6.69 1.75 23.99
C LYS A 369 6.78 2.38 25.37
N GLU A 370 6.56 3.69 25.48
CA GLU A 370 6.20 4.26 26.77
C GLU A 370 4.94 3.51 27.23
N ALA A 371 5.11 2.56 28.14
CA ALA A 371 4.03 1.82 28.77
C ALA A 371 3.26 2.70 29.79
N TYR A 372 3.26 4.02 29.59
CA TYR A 372 2.69 5.02 30.47
C TYR A 372 2.03 6.14 29.66
N GLY A 373 0.70 6.22 29.74
CA GLY A 373 -0.15 7.26 29.14
C GLY A 373 -1.35 6.61 28.44
N GLU A 374 -2.29 6.05 29.22
CA GLU A 374 -3.63 6.62 29.52
C GLU A 374 -4.63 6.54 28.36
#